data_AF-A0A9E7TIZ3-F1
#
_entry.id   AF-A0A9E7TIZ3-F1
#
_cell.length_a   1.000
_cell.length_b   1.000
_cell.length_c   1.000
_cell.angle_alpha   90.00
_cell.angle_beta   90.00
_cell.angle_gamma   90.00
#
_symmetry.space_group_name_H-M   'P 1'
#
loop_
_entity.id
_entity.type
_entity.pdbx_description
1 polymer ?
#
loop_
_entity_poly.entity_id
_entity_poly.type
_entity_poly.pdbx_seq_one_letter_code
_entity_poly.pdbx_strand_id
1 'polypeptide(L)'
;MDIIEEGFDCIVSKLKEAKKDESELAGKIKDNEVLLLARMGEKAAQLVESYGLNMLLRAKNDGKGELYDTIYYDNKMFILAKSDPLPFRPDNSSMPVSDQFCVLDSEGKFFEIYYSTHEYMTDSYAEEMTPEKAVDIYGYEITFMLYKAFQQYLKEEQDLVHSLEKTIAFVFKEDSVENPA
;
A
#
# COMPACT_ATOMS: atom_id res chain seq x y z
N MET A 1 10.39 -59.11 -5.21
CA MET A 1 10.66 -57.81 -4.57
C MET A 1 10.37 -58.00 -3.09
N ASP A 2 11.22 -57.50 -2.21
CA ASP A 2 11.05 -57.69 -0.76
C ASP A 2 9.86 -56.84 -0.29
N ILE A 3 9.04 -57.35 0.65
CA ILE A 3 7.86 -56.62 1.18
C ILE A 3 8.29 -55.28 1.79
N ILE A 4 9.53 -55.21 2.29
CA ILE A 4 10.13 -53.99 2.81
C ILE A 4 10.37 -52.96 1.70
N GLU A 5 10.81 -53.36 0.51
CA GLU A 5 11.03 -52.46 -0.64
C GLU A 5 9.71 -51.88 -1.14
N GLU A 6 8.66 -52.71 -1.28
CA GLU A 6 7.32 -52.25 -1.66
C GLU A 6 6.72 -51.28 -0.63
N GLY A 7 6.92 -51.55 0.66
CA GLY A 7 6.52 -50.66 1.75
C GLY A 7 7.22 -49.30 1.67
N PHE A 8 8.51 -49.30 1.34
CA PHE A 8 9.29 -48.07 1.20
C PHE A 8 8.86 -47.25 -0.03
N ASP A 9 8.63 -47.91 -1.16
CA ASP A 9 8.12 -47.27 -2.39
C ASP A 9 6.73 -46.63 -2.17
N CYS A 10 5.87 -47.31 -1.40
CA CYS A 10 4.55 -46.78 -1.02
C CYS A 10 4.64 -45.54 -0.11
N ILE A 11 5.58 -45.51 0.83
CA ILE A 11 5.82 -44.33 1.68
C ILE A 11 6.33 -43.17 0.84
N VAL A 12 7.28 -43.42 -0.07
CA VAL A 12 7.83 -42.38 -0.95
C VAL A 12 6.76 -41.84 -1.91
N SER A 13 5.84 -42.67 -2.43
CA SER A 13 4.75 -42.20 -3.29
C SER A 13 3.79 -41.29 -2.52
N LYS A 14 3.37 -41.68 -1.32
CA LYS A 14 2.49 -40.85 -0.47
C LYS A 14 3.12 -39.53 -0.07
N LEU A 15 4.42 -39.50 0.19
CA LEU A 15 5.15 -38.26 0.47
C LEU A 15 5.19 -37.32 -0.74
N LYS A 16 5.32 -37.87 -1.96
CA LYS A 16 5.27 -37.07 -3.20
C LYS A 16 3.87 -36.51 -3.45
N GLU A 17 2.83 -37.30 -3.22
CA GLU A 17 1.43 -36.86 -3.32
C GLU A 17 1.13 -35.74 -2.32
N ALA A 18 1.48 -35.92 -1.04
CA ALA A 18 1.31 -34.89 -0.02
C ALA A 18 2.05 -33.58 -0.35
N LYS A 19 3.29 -33.66 -0.86
CA LYS A 19 4.04 -32.48 -1.31
C LYS A 19 3.41 -31.80 -2.52
N LYS A 20 2.79 -32.56 -3.42
CA LYS A 20 2.07 -32.03 -4.56
C LYS A 20 0.83 -31.27 -4.11
N ASP A 21 0.05 -31.86 -3.21
CA ASP A 21 -1.14 -31.22 -2.62
C ASP A 21 -0.77 -29.95 -1.85
N GLU A 22 0.31 -29.98 -1.08
CA GLU A 22 0.87 -28.81 -0.39
C GLU A 22 1.23 -27.69 -1.37
N SER A 23 1.95 -28.01 -2.45
CA SER A 23 2.33 -27.04 -3.47
C SER A 23 1.12 -26.46 -4.20
N GLU A 24 0.10 -27.27 -4.50
CA GLU A 24 -1.14 -26.80 -5.15
C GLU A 24 -1.94 -25.88 -4.22
N LEU A 25 -2.06 -26.23 -2.93
CA LEU A 25 -2.74 -25.40 -1.94
C LEU A 25 -2.00 -24.09 -1.69
N ALA A 26 -0.67 -24.13 -1.58
CA ALA A 26 0.15 -22.93 -1.44
C ALA A 26 -0.01 -21.99 -2.65
N GLY A 27 -0.04 -22.55 -3.88
CA GLY A 27 -0.34 -21.80 -5.10
C GLY A 27 -1.70 -21.10 -5.04
N LYS A 28 -2.75 -21.82 -4.65
CA LYS A 28 -4.11 -21.24 -4.49
C LYS A 28 -4.19 -20.14 -3.43
N ILE A 29 -3.43 -20.26 -2.35
CA ILE A 29 -3.37 -19.22 -1.31
C ILE A 29 -2.74 -17.96 -1.91
N LYS A 30 -1.60 -18.09 -2.58
CA LYS A 30 -0.92 -16.97 -3.25
C LYS A 30 -1.83 -16.30 -4.30
N ASP A 31 -2.52 -17.07 -5.13
CA ASP A 31 -3.46 -16.53 -6.12
C ASP A 31 -4.59 -15.71 -5.47
N ASN A 32 -5.12 -16.21 -4.35
CA ASN A 32 -6.16 -15.51 -3.59
C ASN A 32 -5.65 -14.23 -2.91
N GLU A 33 -4.41 -14.23 -2.43
CA GLU A 33 -3.78 -13.04 -1.83
C GLU A 33 -3.59 -11.92 -2.85
N VAL A 34 -3.12 -12.28 -4.04
CA VAL A 34 -2.97 -11.36 -5.17
C VAL A 34 -4.32 -10.77 -5.56
N LEU A 35 -5.35 -11.62 -5.71
CA LEU A 35 -6.71 -11.18 -6.03
C LEU A 35 -7.30 -10.28 -4.94
N LEU A 36 -7.02 -10.57 -3.67
CA LEU A 36 -7.44 -9.75 -2.55
C LEU A 36 -6.78 -8.36 -2.61
N LEU A 37 -5.46 -8.33 -2.78
CA LEU A 37 -4.71 -7.08 -2.86
C LEU A 37 -5.18 -6.21 -4.03
N ALA A 38 -5.39 -6.81 -5.22
CA ALA A 38 -5.91 -6.11 -6.39
C ALA A 38 -7.27 -5.46 -6.11
N ARG A 39 -8.22 -6.22 -5.52
CA ARG A 39 -9.54 -5.71 -5.15
C ARG A 39 -9.48 -4.63 -4.08
N MET A 40 -8.54 -4.72 -3.14
CA MET A 40 -8.32 -3.69 -2.13
C MET A 40 -7.76 -2.41 -2.77
N GLY A 41 -6.83 -2.52 -3.72
CA GLY A 41 -6.31 -1.40 -4.50
C GLY A 41 -7.40 -0.66 -5.27
N GLU A 42 -8.23 -1.40 -6.03
CA GLU A 42 -9.37 -0.84 -6.76
C GLU A 42 -10.35 -0.07 -5.85
N LYS A 43 -10.64 -0.62 -4.67
CA LYS A 43 -11.52 0.04 -3.69
C LYS A 43 -10.86 1.26 -3.05
N ALA A 44 -9.56 1.20 -2.83
CA ALA A 44 -8.81 2.27 -2.19
C ALA A 44 -8.56 3.46 -3.13
N ALA A 45 -8.60 3.25 -4.45
CA ALA A 45 -8.43 4.29 -5.47
C ALA A 45 -9.22 5.58 -5.18
N GLN A 46 -10.51 5.45 -4.81
CA GLN A 46 -11.39 6.59 -4.48
C GLN A 46 -10.93 7.32 -3.20
N LEU A 47 -10.37 6.59 -2.25
CA LEU A 47 -9.84 7.16 -1.01
C LEU A 47 -8.51 7.86 -1.25
N VAL A 48 -7.67 7.35 -2.16
CA VAL A 48 -6.37 7.96 -2.48
C VAL A 48 -6.56 9.37 -3.05
N GLU A 49 -7.58 9.60 -3.87
CA GLU A 49 -7.86 10.95 -4.40
C GLU A 49 -8.19 11.96 -3.29
N SER A 50 -8.89 11.50 -2.25
CA SER A 50 -9.30 12.36 -1.13
C SER A 50 -8.17 12.54 -0.10
N TYR A 51 -7.52 11.44 0.30
CA TYR A 51 -6.65 11.36 1.48
C TYR A 51 -5.18 11.07 1.15
N GLY A 52 -4.86 10.76 -0.11
CA GLY A 52 -3.49 10.49 -0.54
C GLY A 52 -2.60 11.73 -0.53
N LEU A 53 -1.29 11.46 -0.58
CA LEU A 53 -0.24 12.47 -0.56
C LEU A 53 0.22 12.78 -1.99
N ASN A 54 0.60 14.03 -2.23
CA ASN A 54 1.31 14.40 -3.45
C ASN A 54 2.76 13.96 -3.32
N MET A 55 3.16 12.95 -4.07
CA MET A 55 4.52 12.43 -4.06
C MET A 55 5.44 13.32 -4.89
N LEU A 56 6.67 13.52 -4.42
CA LEU A 56 7.64 14.40 -5.09
C LEU A 56 8.15 13.73 -6.36
N LEU A 57 8.04 14.42 -7.50
CA LEU A 57 8.67 14.02 -8.75
C LEU A 57 10.07 14.60 -8.85
N ARG A 58 10.22 15.88 -8.51
CA ARG A 58 11.48 16.61 -8.62
C ARG A 58 11.49 17.88 -7.77
N ALA A 59 12.62 18.20 -7.16
CA ALA A 59 12.89 19.48 -6.49
C ALA A 59 14.36 19.84 -6.60
N LYS A 60 14.67 21.13 -6.48
CA LYS A 60 16.04 21.61 -6.26
C LYS A 60 16.35 21.64 -4.76
N ASN A 61 17.61 21.42 -4.43
CA ASN A 61 18.11 21.46 -3.06
C ASN A 61 18.90 22.75 -2.88
N ASP A 62 18.62 23.49 -1.81
CA ASP A 62 19.43 24.64 -1.44
C ASP A 62 20.72 24.21 -0.71
N GLY A 63 21.61 25.17 -0.40
CA GLY A 63 22.85 24.87 0.31
C GLY A 63 22.68 24.36 1.75
N LYS A 64 21.45 24.33 2.27
CA LYS A 64 21.08 23.77 3.58
C LYS A 64 20.36 22.42 3.46
N GLY A 65 20.06 21.96 2.24
CA GLY A 65 19.30 20.75 1.97
C GLY A 65 17.79 20.93 2.00
N GLU A 66 17.28 22.16 2.03
CA GLU A 66 15.84 22.43 1.91
C GLU A 66 15.40 22.36 0.45
N LEU A 67 14.22 21.74 0.22
CA LEU A 67 13.65 21.58 -1.11
C LEU A 67 12.95 22.87 -1.56
N TYR A 68 13.21 23.29 -2.80
CA TYR A 68 12.51 24.38 -3.47
C TYR A 68 12.26 24.04 -4.94
N ASP A 69 11.39 24.83 -5.60
CA ASP A 69 11.00 24.58 -7.00
C ASP A 69 10.48 23.13 -7.18
N THR A 70 9.53 22.76 -6.33
CA THR A 70 9.01 21.39 -6.22
C THR A 70 7.98 21.09 -7.30
N ILE A 71 8.11 19.91 -7.88
CA ILE A 71 7.20 19.30 -8.86
C ILE A 71 6.75 17.98 -8.26
N TYR A 72 5.44 17.74 -8.25
CA TYR A 72 4.83 16.53 -7.73
C TYR A 72 4.24 15.70 -8.88
N TYR A 73 4.00 14.41 -8.62
CA TYR A 73 3.16 13.60 -9.50
C TYR A 73 1.74 14.16 -9.53
N ASP A 74 1.07 14.03 -10.68
CA ASP A 74 -0.31 14.52 -10.86
C ASP A 74 -1.30 13.75 -9.99
N ASN A 75 -1.08 12.44 -9.83
CA ASN A 75 -1.92 11.56 -9.02
C ASN A 75 -1.43 11.55 -7.57
N LYS A 76 -2.37 11.66 -6.64
CA LYS A 76 -2.13 11.38 -5.22
C LYS A 76 -1.86 9.91 -5.00
N MET A 77 -1.14 9.60 -3.93
CA MET A 77 -0.75 8.23 -3.60
C MET A 77 -0.80 7.95 -2.11
N PHE A 78 -1.11 6.71 -1.72
CA PHE A 78 -0.85 6.18 -0.39
C PHE A 78 0.49 5.48 -0.35
N ILE A 79 1.29 5.78 0.68
CA ILE A 79 2.51 5.02 0.98
C ILE A 79 2.09 3.75 1.72
N LEU A 80 2.42 2.60 1.16
CA LEU A 80 2.05 1.30 1.70
C LEU A 80 3.20 0.63 2.43
N ALA A 81 4.44 0.82 1.98
CA ALA A 81 5.61 0.27 2.65
C ALA A 81 6.85 1.09 2.28
N LYS A 82 7.88 1.00 3.14
CA LYS A 82 9.23 1.48 2.84
C LYS A 82 10.14 0.27 2.65
N SER A 83 10.91 0.25 1.57
CA SER A 83 11.93 -0.78 1.34
C SER A 83 13.31 -0.27 1.72
N ASP A 84 14.23 -1.20 1.95
CA ASP A 84 15.66 -0.91 1.85
C ASP A 84 15.95 -0.44 0.40
N PRO A 85 16.57 0.73 0.21
CA PRO A 85 16.84 1.27 -1.11
C PRO A 85 17.77 0.37 -1.92
N LEU A 86 17.42 0.11 -3.17
CA LEU A 86 18.35 -0.49 -4.12
C LEU A 86 19.60 0.39 -4.29
N PRO A 87 20.76 -0.20 -4.63
CA PRO A 87 21.98 0.59 -4.79
C PRO A 87 21.86 1.63 -5.90
N PHE A 88 21.07 1.35 -6.95
CA PHE A 88 20.85 2.25 -8.08
C PHE A 88 19.42 2.12 -8.62
N ARG A 89 18.96 3.18 -9.31
CA ARG A 89 17.64 3.20 -9.94
C ARG A 89 17.53 2.19 -11.10
N PRO A 90 16.37 1.54 -11.29
CA PRO A 90 16.16 0.61 -12.40
C PRO A 90 16.24 1.27 -13.79
N ASP A 91 15.83 2.53 -13.91
CA ASP A 91 15.88 3.28 -15.17
C ASP A 91 17.26 3.89 -15.45
N ASN A 92 18.06 4.14 -14.42
CA ASN A 92 19.39 4.72 -14.54
C ASN A 92 20.35 4.22 -13.45
N SER A 93 21.27 3.34 -13.84
CA SER A 93 22.28 2.75 -12.94
C SER A 93 23.32 3.76 -12.43
N SER A 94 23.37 4.98 -12.97
CA SER A 94 24.25 6.04 -12.46
C SER A 94 23.63 6.84 -11.32
N MET A 95 22.36 6.59 -10.98
CA MET A 95 21.62 7.32 -9.95
C MET A 95 21.42 6.43 -8.72
N PRO A 96 22.07 6.73 -7.58
CA PRO A 96 21.88 5.98 -6.35
C PRO A 96 20.50 6.27 -5.75
N VAL A 97 19.87 5.26 -5.15
CA VAL A 97 18.57 5.44 -4.50
C VAL A 97 18.79 5.85 -3.04
N SER A 98 18.24 7.00 -2.64
CA SER A 98 18.26 7.46 -1.25
C SER A 98 17.10 6.90 -0.45
N ASP A 99 15.91 6.83 -1.06
CA ASP A 99 14.70 6.28 -0.43
C ASP A 99 13.85 5.54 -1.46
N GLN A 100 13.16 4.51 -0.99
CA GLN A 100 12.36 3.64 -1.84
C GLN A 100 11.03 3.29 -1.14
N PHE A 101 9.92 3.45 -1.87
CA PHE A 101 8.58 3.25 -1.33
C PHE A 101 7.67 2.49 -2.29
N CYS A 102 6.89 1.57 -1.72
CA CYS A 102 5.72 1.01 -2.38
C CYS A 102 4.51 1.90 -2.14
N VAL A 103 3.83 2.27 -3.21
CA VAL A 103 2.69 3.19 -3.18
C VAL A 103 1.51 2.68 -3.99
N LEU A 104 0.31 3.13 -3.66
CA LEU A 104 -0.91 2.96 -4.44
C LEU A 104 -1.41 4.32 -4.92
N ASP A 105 -1.67 4.47 -6.20
CA ASP A 105 -2.21 5.71 -6.77
C ASP A 105 -3.75 5.77 -6.78
N SER A 106 -4.28 6.90 -7.23
CA SER A 106 -5.72 7.13 -7.35
C SER A 106 -6.41 6.34 -8.47
N GLU A 107 -5.67 5.63 -9.31
CA GLU A 107 -6.21 4.69 -10.30
C GLU A 107 -6.24 3.25 -9.77
N GLY A 108 -5.76 3.01 -8.54
CA GLY A 108 -5.66 1.68 -7.94
C GLY A 108 -4.46 0.88 -8.43
N LYS A 109 -3.46 1.53 -9.04
CA LYS A 109 -2.23 0.92 -9.51
C LYS A 109 -1.13 1.03 -8.47
N PHE A 110 -0.33 -0.04 -8.37
CA PHE A 110 0.80 -0.09 -7.46
C PHE A 110 2.05 0.42 -8.17
N PHE A 111 2.86 1.20 -7.46
CA PHE A 111 4.14 1.68 -7.98
C PHE A 111 5.23 1.51 -6.93
N GLU A 112 6.44 1.31 -7.43
CA GLU A 112 7.66 1.45 -6.67
C GLU A 112 8.27 2.81 -7.01
N ILE A 113 8.39 3.70 -6.01
CA ILE A 113 9.03 5.01 -6.18
C ILE A 113 10.45 4.95 -5.64
N TYR A 114 11.40 5.28 -6.50
CA TYR A 114 12.82 5.39 -6.21
C TYR A 114 13.22 6.86 -6.19
N TYR A 115 13.58 7.38 -5.02
CA TYR A 115 14.13 8.72 -4.88
C TYR A 115 15.64 8.70 -5.01
N SER A 116 16.19 9.68 -5.71
CA SER A 116 17.62 9.95 -5.78
C SER A 116 17.87 11.39 -5.36
N THR A 117 18.82 11.58 -4.45
CA THR A 117 19.26 12.91 -4.02
C THR A 117 20.70 13.13 -4.46
N HIS A 118 20.89 14.21 -5.22
CA HIS A 118 22.18 14.76 -5.61
C HIS A 118 22.39 16.12 -4.96
N GLU A 119 23.62 16.67 -5.05
CA GLU A 119 24.03 17.89 -4.35
C GLU A 119 23.06 19.08 -4.51
N TYR A 120 22.38 19.19 -5.66
CA TYR A 120 21.49 20.33 -5.95
C TYR A 120 20.07 19.93 -6.38
N MET A 121 19.75 18.64 -6.43
CA MET A 121 18.45 18.16 -6.92
C MET A 121 18.09 16.83 -6.29
N THR A 122 16.82 16.71 -5.92
CA THR A 122 16.18 15.43 -5.62
C THR A 122 15.15 15.16 -6.69
N ASP A 123 15.17 13.96 -7.27
CA ASP A 123 14.14 13.53 -8.21
C ASP A 123 13.78 12.07 -7.98
N SER A 124 12.73 11.61 -8.65
CA SER A 124 12.23 10.25 -8.48
C SER A 124 11.89 9.57 -9.80
N TYR A 125 11.84 8.24 -9.72
CA TYR A 125 11.32 7.35 -10.76
C TYR A 125 10.23 6.49 -10.16
N ALA A 126 9.11 6.35 -10.86
CA ALA A 126 8.03 5.46 -10.48
C ALA A 126 7.97 4.29 -11.47
N GLU A 127 8.14 3.08 -10.98
CA GLU A 127 7.96 1.85 -11.75
C GLU A 127 6.62 1.22 -11.39
N GLU A 128 5.75 1.01 -12.37
CA GLU A 128 4.49 0.31 -12.14
C GLU A 128 4.75 -1.16 -11.72
N MET A 129 4.00 -1.63 -10.74
CA MET A 129 4.07 -2.98 -10.22
C MET A 129 2.71 -3.67 -10.33
N THR A 130 2.76 -4.96 -10.65
CA THR A 130 1.57 -5.80 -10.53
C THR A 130 1.33 -6.18 -9.05
N PRO A 131 0.09 -6.50 -8.66
CA PRO A 131 -0.21 -6.97 -7.31
C PRO A 131 0.62 -8.21 -6.92
N GLU A 132 0.89 -9.11 -7.88
CA GLU A 132 1.76 -10.29 -7.67
C GLU A 132 3.16 -9.87 -7.24
N LYS A 133 3.77 -8.93 -7.98
CA LYS A 133 5.11 -8.41 -7.67
C LYS A 133 5.12 -7.68 -6.32
N ALA A 134 4.06 -6.93 -6.01
CA ALA A 134 3.93 -6.24 -4.73
C ALA A 134 3.84 -7.23 -3.55
N VAL A 135 3.05 -8.29 -3.65
CA VAL A 135 2.98 -9.35 -2.62
C VAL A 135 4.32 -10.07 -2.47
N ASP A 136 4.99 -10.38 -3.58
CA ASP A 136 6.26 -11.10 -3.54
C ASP A 136 7.39 -10.31 -2.86
N ILE A 137 7.36 -8.98 -2.97
CA ILE A 137 8.37 -8.10 -2.36
C ILE A 137 7.99 -7.74 -0.91
N TYR A 138 6.73 -7.37 -0.67
CA TYR A 138 6.30 -6.75 0.60
C TYR A 138 5.45 -7.65 1.51
N GLY A 139 4.99 -8.78 1.00
CA GLY A 139 4.10 -9.69 1.74
C GLY A 139 2.84 -9.00 2.24
N TYR A 140 2.44 -9.29 3.48
CA TYR A 140 1.19 -8.79 4.05
C TYR A 140 1.24 -7.35 4.58
N GLU A 141 2.42 -6.72 4.62
CA GLU A 141 2.55 -5.35 5.12
C GLU A 141 1.67 -4.37 4.34
N ILE A 142 1.73 -4.45 3.00
CA ILE A 142 0.94 -3.58 2.11
C ILE A 142 -0.57 -3.80 2.28
N THR A 143 -1.00 -5.04 2.48
CA THR A 143 -2.40 -5.38 2.75
C THR A 143 -2.86 -4.80 4.09
N PHE A 144 -2.02 -4.91 5.12
CA PHE A 144 -2.29 -4.32 6.44
C PHE A 144 -2.35 -2.79 6.37
N MET A 145 -1.45 -2.16 5.62
CA MET A 145 -1.42 -0.71 5.47
C MET A 145 -2.63 -0.18 4.70
N LEU A 146 -3.07 -0.88 3.66
CA LEU A 146 -4.35 -0.57 3.00
C LEU A 146 -5.52 -0.70 3.98
N TYR A 147 -5.58 -1.79 4.75
CA TYR A 147 -6.62 -1.95 5.78
C TYR A 147 -6.61 -0.79 6.80
N LYS A 148 -5.43 -0.32 7.21
CA LYS A 148 -5.29 0.83 8.12
C LYS A 148 -5.77 2.13 7.50
N ALA A 149 -5.51 2.36 6.22
CA ALA A 149 -6.04 3.52 5.50
C ALA A 149 -7.58 3.52 5.50
N PHE A 150 -8.22 2.38 5.20
CA PHE A 150 -9.69 2.25 5.30
C PHE A 150 -10.20 2.46 6.72
N GLN A 151 -9.50 1.95 7.74
CA GLN A 151 -9.90 2.10 9.14
C GLN A 151 -9.85 3.57 9.59
N GLN A 152 -8.81 4.30 9.17
CA GLN A 152 -8.69 5.73 9.47
C GLN A 152 -9.83 6.53 8.82
N TYR A 153 -10.12 6.26 7.55
CA TYR A 153 -11.24 6.88 6.84
C TYR A 153 -12.58 6.66 7.56
N LEU A 154 -12.90 5.42 7.92
CA LEU A 154 -14.15 5.11 8.62
C LEU A 154 -14.28 5.89 9.94
N LYS A 155 -13.17 6.05 10.66
CA LYS A 155 -13.15 6.81 11.91
C LYS A 155 -13.40 8.30 11.67
N GLU A 156 -12.74 8.89 10.67
CA GLU A 156 -12.91 10.31 10.33
C GLU A 156 -14.34 10.62 9.87
N GLU A 157 -14.98 9.73 9.10
CA GLU A 157 -16.38 9.90 8.71
C GLU A 157 -17.34 9.83 9.91
N GLN A 158 -17.12 8.87 10.83
CA GLN A 158 -17.93 8.77 12.05
C GLN A 158 -17.80 10.02 12.92
N ASP A 159 -16.58 10.55 13.07
CA ASP A 159 -16.33 11.77 13.83
C ASP A 159 -17.00 12.99 13.17
N LEU A 160 -17.01 13.05 11.83
CA LEU A 160 -17.71 14.10 11.07
C LEU A 160 -19.23 14.03 11.27
N VAL A 161 -19.83 12.84 11.12
CA VAL A 161 -21.27 12.62 11.32
C VAL A 161 -21.68 13.00 12.73
N HIS A 162 -20.94 12.54 13.74
CA HIS A 162 -21.19 12.88 15.14
C HIS A 162 -21.10 14.39 15.41
N SER A 163 -20.15 15.07 14.77
CA SER A 163 -20.00 16.52 14.87
C SER A 163 -21.17 17.25 14.21
N LEU A 164 -21.66 16.76 13.07
CA LEU A 164 -22.85 17.26 12.39
C LEU A 164 -24.11 17.05 13.25
N GLU A 165 -24.29 15.87 13.84
CA GLU A 165 -25.40 15.57 14.74
C GLU A 165 -25.45 16.54 15.92
N LYS A 166 -24.31 16.81 16.57
CA LYS A 166 -24.22 17.81 17.65
C LYS A 166 -24.55 19.21 17.17
N THR A 167 -24.11 19.59 15.97
CA THR A 167 -24.37 20.90 15.38
C THR A 167 -25.86 21.07 15.09
N ILE A 168 -26.51 20.06 14.49
CA ILE A 168 -27.96 20.03 14.25
C ILE A 168 -28.70 20.08 15.59
N ALA A 169 -28.32 19.26 16.57
CA ALA A 169 -28.94 19.26 17.90
C ALA A 169 -28.81 20.61 18.63
N PHE A 170 -27.73 21.36 18.38
CA PHE A 170 -27.55 22.72 18.89
C PHE A 170 -28.44 23.73 18.16
N VAL A 171 -28.49 23.68 16.82
CA VAL A 171 -29.29 24.60 15.99
C VAL A 171 -30.80 24.41 16.20
N PHE A 172 -31.24 23.16 16.37
CA PHE A 172 -32.65 22.81 16.57
C PHE A 172 -32.99 22.57 18.05
N LYS A 173 -32.13 23.01 18.97
CA LYS A 173 -32.47 23.08 20.38
C LYS A 173 -33.55 24.16 20.51
N GLU A 174 -34.82 23.76 20.53
CA GLU A 174 -35.91 24.68 20.84
C GLU A 174 -35.57 25.40 22.14
N ASP A 175 -35.57 26.72 22.10
CA ASP A 175 -35.52 27.55 23.30
C ASP A 175 -36.67 27.11 24.21
N SER A 176 -36.36 26.26 25.18
CA SER A 176 -37.26 25.99 26.29
C SER A 176 -37.33 27.29 27.08
N VAL A 177 -38.28 28.13 26.67
CA VAL A 177 -38.72 29.32 27.37
C VAL A 177 -39.07 28.92 28.80
N GLU A 178 -38.15 29.15 29.72
CA GLU A 178 -38.50 29.30 31.13
C GLU A 178 -39.37 30.56 31.22
N ASN A 179 -40.67 30.37 31.33
CA ASN A 179 -41.60 31.41 31.73
C ASN A 179 -41.94 31.16 33.20
N PRO A 180 -41.29 31.82 34.18
CA PRO A 180 -41.80 31.83 35.53
C PRO A 180 -42.92 32.87 35.62
N ALA A 181 -44.02 32.40 36.19
CA ALA A 181 -45.30 33.06 36.46
C ALA A 181 -45.21 34.48 37.06
#